data_AF-A0A841TE41-F1
#
_entry.id   AF-A0A841TE41-F1
#
_cell.length_a   1.000
_cell.length_b   1.000
_cell.length_c   1.000
_cell.angle_alpha   90.00
_cell.angle_beta   90.00
_cell.angle_gamma   90.00
#
_symmetry.space_group_name_H-M   'P 1'
#
loop_
_entity.id
_entity.type
_entity.pdbx_description
1 polymer ?
#
loop_
_entity_poly.entity_id
_entity_poly.type
_entity_poly.pdbx_seq_one_letter_code
_entity_poly.pdbx_strand_id
1 'polypeptide(L)'
;MKGWYRRLAAGLPLAAMVFLLSGCGDVNMGILDPQGTVARQQLNLIIIASILCLVILVPVLVMTYVFAWKYRAKKEDAEYKPNWSHSGKIETVMWGVPIVVILIIAILTSIYTHKLEPSKPLESEADAITIEVTALDWKWLFTYPDQGIATVNYVQFPEDVPVHFKLTADAPMNSFWIPQLGGQVYTMSGMAMHLNLMADEPGEYPGKGANFSGEHFGKMGFIAKATSQEDFDKWVEDVKQSSPALTQQGYDELAEQGVLDTKVTYSSFPDGLFDRIVNKYATGTGSGHQHGSSAADSGEAADEGMDGMDMTSMDMSSAEGVTDAAQASDSNQQMHQHD
;
A
#
# COMPACT_ATOMS: atom_id res chain seq x y z
N MET A 1 -41.89 -24.20 -34.84
CA MET A 1 -40.60 -23.45 -34.93
C MET A 1 -40.32 -22.44 -33.80
N LYS A 2 -41.26 -22.07 -32.92
CA LYS A 2 -41.01 -21.09 -31.83
C LYS A 2 -40.28 -21.63 -30.57
N GLY A 3 -40.16 -22.95 -30.40
CA GLY A 3 -39.54 -23.57 -29.22
C GLY A 3 -38.01 -23.65 -29.27
N TRP A 4 -37.42 -23.78 -30.47
CA TRP A 4 -35.97 -23.86 -30.66
C TRP A 4 -35.31 -22.51 -30.30
N TYR A 5 -35.84 -21.40 -30.81
CA TYR A 5 -35.31 -20.07 -30.50
C TYR A 5 -35.30 -19.73 -29.00
N ARG A 6 -36.26 -20.24 -28.21
CA ARG A 6 -36.26 -20.05 -26.74
C ARG A 6 -35.17 -20.87 -26.03
N ARG A 7 -34.80 -22.04 -26.57
CA ARG A 7 -33.70 -22.87 -26.04
C ARG A 7 -32.33 -22.31 -26.41
N LEU A 8 -32.16 -21.77 -27.63
CA LEU A 8 -30.95 -21.06 -28.04
C LEU A 8 -30.78 -19.71 -27.31
N ALA A 9 -31.87 -18.96 -27.11
CA ALA A 9 -31.83 -17.71 -26.35
C ALA A 9 -31.51 -17.89 -24.85
N ALA A 10 -31.77 -19.08 -24.29
CA ALA A 10 -31.39 -19.42 -22.91
C ALA A 10 -29.96 -20.01 -22.81
N GLY A 11 -29.46 -20.65 -23.86
CA GLY A 11 -28.09 -21.18 -23.91
C GLY A 11 -27.02 -20.10 -24.13
N LEU A 12 -27.36 -19.03 -24.86
CA LEU A 12 -26.45 -17.92 -25.14
C LEU A 12 -25.94 -17.17 -23.90
N PRO A 13 -26.77 -16.81 -22.89
CA PRO A 13 -26.28 -16.18 -21.67
C PRO A 13 -25.47 -17.16 -20.79
N LEU A 14 -25.79 -18.46 -20.80
CA LEU A 14 -25.01 -19.46 -20.05
C LEU A 14 -23.63 -19.67 -20.69
N ALA A 15 -23.56 -19.72 -22.01
CA ALA A 15 -22.31 -19.80 -22.76
C ALA A 15 -21.49 -18.51 -22.60
N ALA A 16 -22.13 -17.34 -22.62
CA ALA A 16 -21.47 -16.06 -22.35
C ALA A 16 -20.94 -15.99 -20.90
N MET A 17 -21.66 -16.55 -19.93
CA MET A 17 -21.20 -16.65 -18.54
C MET A 17 -20.00 -17.60 -18.41
N VAL A 18 -20.01 -18.76 -19.08
CA VAL A 18 -18.83 -19.65 -19.13
C VAL A 18 -17.63 -18.98 -19.81
N PHE A 19 -17.86 -18.19 -20.86
CA PHE A 19 -16.81 -17.41 -21.55
C PHE A 19 -16.28 -16.24 -20.71
N LEU A 20 -17.12 -15.66 -19.83
CA LEU A 20 -16.70 -14.64 -18.86
C LEU A 20 -15.92 -15.27 -17.70
N LEU A 21 -16.23 -16.52 -17.32
CA LEU A 21 -15.50 -17.27 -16.30
C LEU A 21 -14.16 -17.84 -16.80
N SER A 22 -13.95 -18.00 -18.10
CA SER A 22 -12.67 -18.46 -18.65
C SER A 22 -11.53 -17.44 -18.52
N GLY A 23 -11.81 -16.22 -18.01
CA GLY A 23 -10.78 -15.23 -17.66
C GLY A 23 -9.97 -15.59 -16.41
N CYS A 24 -10.35 -16.66 -15.68
CA CYS A 24 -9.66 -17.16 -14.49
C CYS A 24 -8.43 -18.05 -14.83
N GLY A 25 -7.94 -18.01 -16.07
CA GLY A 25 -6.93 -18.95 -16.58
C GLY A 25 -5.48 -18.66 -16.16
N ASP A 26 -5.21 -17.49 -15.59
CA ASP A 26 -3.86 -17.08 -15.14
C ASP A 26 -3.92 -16.47 -13.73
N VAL A 27 -4.66 -17.13 -12.84
CA VAL A 27 -4.81 -16.71 -11.42
C VAL A 27 -3.53 -16.91 -10.60
N ASN A 28 -2.56 -17.66 -11.11
CA ASN A 28 -1.32 -18.02 -10.41
C ASN A 28 -0.25 -16.91 -10.44
N MET A 29 -0.55 -15.72 -10.98
CA MET A 29 0.40 -14.59 -11.06
C MET A 29 -0.23 -13.26 -10.62
N GLY A 30 -0.82 -13.20 -9.42
CA GLY A 30 -1.33 -11.93 -8.91
C GLY A 30 -1.89 -11.95 -7.50
N ILE A 31 -2.62 -10.89 -7.16
CA ILE A 31 -3.21 -10.62 -5.83
C ILE A 31 -4.17 -11.73 -5.38
N LEU A 32 -4.72 -12.52 -6.33
CA LEU A 32 -5.70 -13.57 -6.07
C LEU A 32 -5.07 -14.92 -5.68
N ASP A 33 -3.75 -15.07 -5.79
CA ASP A 33 -2.99 -16.22 -5.30
C ASP A 33 -1.88 -15.73 -4.34
N PRO A 34 -2.24 -15.40 -3.09
CA PRO A 34 -1.32 -14.83 -2.13
C PRO A 34 -0.40 -15.90 -1.55
N GLN A 35 0.91 -15.67 -1.68
CA GLN A 35 1.99 -16.54 -1.18
C GLN A 35 2.69 -15.94 0.05
N GLY A 36 2.14 -14.86 0.61
CA GLY A 36 2.59 -14.26 1.85
C GLY A 36 1.45 -13.99 2.82
N THR A 37 1.77 -14.03 4.12
CA THR A 37 0.81 -13.81 5.21
C THR A 37 0.06 -12.47 5.09
N VAL A 38 0.75 -11.40 4.67
CA VAL A 38 0.14 -10.06 4.47
C VAL A 38 -0.83 -10.09 3.28
N ALA A 39 -0.41 -10.62 2.12
CA ALA A 39 -1.25 -10.74 0.95
C ALA A 39 -2.50 -11.60 1.21
N ARG A 40 -2.39 -12.67 2.00
CA ARG A 40 -3.53 -13.53 2.36
C ARG A 40 -4.60 -12.77 3.14
N GLN A 41 -4.18 -11.92 4.07
CA GLN A 41 -5.10 -11.05 4.81
C GLN A 41 -5.75 -9.99 3.91
N GLN A 42 -5.00 -9.44 2.95
CA GLN A 42 -5.54 -8.52 1.94
C GLN A 42 -6.56 -9.20 1.02
N LEU A 43 -6.30 -10.43 0.57
CA LEU A 43 -7.24 -11.21 -0.23
C LEU A 43 -8.56 -11.43 0.53
N ASN A 44 -8.49 -11.81 1.81
CA ASN A 44 -9.68 -11.99 2.63
C ASN A 44 -10.52 -10.71 2.72
N LEU A 45 -9.87 -9.54 2.88
CA LEU A 45 -10.55 -8.25 2.87
C LEU A 45 -11.24 -7.99 1.51
N ILE A 46 -10.54 -8.24 0.40
CA ILE A 46 -11.08 -8.08 -0.96
C ILE A 46 -12.31 -8.97 -1.17
N ILE A 47 -12.25 -10.24 -0.74
CA ILE A 47 -13.35 -11.20 -0.88
C ILE A 47 -14.56 -10.73 -0.06
N ILE A 48 -14.36 -10.36 1.21
CA ILE A 48 -15.43 -9.90 2.09
C ILE A 48 -16.08 -8.62 1.53
N ALA A 49 -15.28 -7.64 1.13
CA ALA A 49 -15.78 -6.39 0.55
C ALA A 49 -16.54 -6.64 -0.76
N SER A 50 -16.03 -7.53 -1.62
CA SER A 50 -16.69 -7.90 -2.88
C SER A 50 -18.04 -8.56 -2.63
N ILE A 51 -18.14 -9.50 -1.68
CA ILE A 51 -19.40 -10.15 -1.32
C ILE A 51 -20.40 -9.12 -0.78
N LEU A 52 -19.98 -8.22 0.11
CA LEU A 52 -20.85 -7.17 0.66
C LEU A 52 -21.39 -6.22 -0.43
N CYS A 53 -20.54 -5.82 -1.38
CA CYS A 53 -20.95 -5.02 -2.53
C CYS A 53 -21.94 -5.78 -3.43
N LEU A 54 -21.72 -7.07 -3.68
CA LEU A 54 -22.61 -7.90 -4.49
C LEU A 54 -24.00 -8.07 -3.84
N VAL A 55 -24.09 -8.13 -2.51
CA VAL A 55 -25.36 -8.21 -1.78
C VAL A 55 -26.25 -6.99 -2.07
N ILE A 56 -25.68 -5.80 -2.31
CA ILE A 56 -26.44 -4.61 -2.72
C ILE A 56 -26.68 -4.60 -4.24
N LEU A 57 -25.63 -4.85 -5.01
CA LEU A 57 -25.64 -4.69 -6.46
C LEU A 57 -26.56 -5.69 -7.16
N VAL A 58 -26.56 -6.97 -6.74
CA VAL A 58 -27.37 -8.02 -7.37
C VAL A 58 -28.88 -7.72 -7.24
N PRO A 59 -29.44 -7.42 -6.06
CA PRO A 59 -30.85 -7.03 -5.95
C PRO A 59 -31.20 -5.79 -6.77
N VAL A 60 -30.33 -4.78 -6.84
CA VAL A 60 -30.57 -3.56 -7.64
C VAL A 60 -30.66 -3.90 -9.13
N LEU A 61 -29.74 -4.71 -9.66
CA LEU A 61 -29.76 -5.15 -11.05
C LEU A 61 -30.98 -6.01 -11.36
N VAL A 62 -31.33 -6.95 -10.47
CA VAL A 62 -32.51 -7.81 -10.63
C VAL A 62 -33.79 -6.99 -10.59
N MET A 63 -33.94 -6.07 -9.64
CA MET A 63 -35.10 -5.17 -9.55
C MET A 63 -35.20 -4.29 -10.79
N THR A 64 -34.10 -3.72 -11.26
CA THR A 64 -34.07 -2.90 -12.48
C THR A 64 -34.54 -3.71 -13.69
N TYR A 65 -34.04 -4.94 -13.86
CA TYR A 65 -34.48 -5.83 -14.93
C TYR A 65 -35.96 -6.20 -14.81
N VAL A 66 -36.42 -6.57 -13.61
CA VAL A 66 -37.83 -6.90 -13.35
C VAL A 66 -38.74 -5.72 -13.62
N PHE A 67 -38.36 -4.50 -13.22
CA PHE A 67 -39.14 -3.29 -13.49
C PHE A 67 -39.20 -2.98 -14.98
N ALA A 68 -38.06 -3.01 -15.67
CA ALA A 68 -37.98 -2.80 -17.11
C ALA A 68 -38.82 -3.81 -17.90
N TRP A 69 -38.86 -5.07 -17.46
CA TRP A 69 -39.65 -6.13 -18.10
C TRP A 69 -41.14 -6.08 -17.75
N LYS A 70 -41.47 -5.86 -16.47
CA LYS A 70 -42.85 -5.88 -15.95
C LYS A 70 -43.65 -4.65 -16.38
N TYR A 71 -43.04 -3.47 -16.37
CA TYR A 71 -43.69 -2.18 -16.66
C TYR A 71 -43.38 -1.66 -18.08
N ARG A 72 -42.97 -2.54 -18.99
CA ARG A 72 -42.74 -2.19 -20.39
C ARG A 72 -44.04 -1.71 -21.06
N ALA A 73 -43.98 -0.61 -21.82
CA ALA A 73 -45.12 0.07 -22.45
C ALA A 73 -46.07 -0.80 -23.29
N LYS A 74 -45.63 -1.98 -23.76
CA LYS A 74 -46.46 -2.91 -24.54
C LYS A 74 -47.39 -3.78 -23.68
N LYS A 75 -47.34 -3.67 -22.35
CA LYS A 75 -48.05 -4.55 -21.41
C LYS A 75 -49.18 -3.76 -20.74
N GLU A 76 -50.43 -4.09 -21.06
CA GLU A 76 -51.62 -3.33 -20.64
C GLU A 76 -52.15 -3.73 -19.25
N ASP A 77 -51.69 -4.87 -18.70
CA ASP A 77 -52.16 -5.42 -17.41
C ASP A 77 -51.37 -4.96 -16.17
N ALA A 78 -50.46 -3.98 -16.30
CA ALA A 78 -49.66 -3.49 -15.18
C ALA A 78 -50.34 -2.31 -14.48
N GLU A 79 -50.41 -2.35 -13.14
CA GLU A 79 -50.94 -1.24 -12.34
C GLU A 79 -50.11 0.03 -12.56
N TYR A 80 -50.68 1.01 -13.27
CA TYR A 80 -50.02 2.27 -13.63
C TYR A 80 -50.41 3.38 -12.65
N LYS A 81 -49.43 3.89 -11.90
CA LYS A 81 -49.61 4.96 -10.90
C LYS A 81 -48.71 6.16 -11.19
N PRO A 82 -49.14 7.12 -12.05
CA PRO A 82 -48.31 8.25 -12.46
C PRO A 82 -48.06 9.30 -11.37
N ASN A 83 -48.94 9.40 -10.37
CA ASN A 83 -48.88 10.42 -9.33
C ASN A 83 -48.27 9.90 -8.00
N TRP A 84 -47.71 8.69 -8.00
CA TRP A 84 -47.06 8.13 -6.82
C TRP A 84 -45.58 8.52 -6.83
N SER A 85 -45.21 9.44 -5.94
CA SER A 85 -43.86 10.03 -5.90
C SER A 85 -43.15 9.88 -4.56
N HIS A 86 -43.86 9.46 -3.49
CA HIS A 86 -43.28 9.37 -2.16
C HIS A 86 -43.75 8.13 -1.40
N SER A 87 -42.78 7.47 -0.77
CA SER A 87 -43.02 6.41 0.20
C SER A 87 -41.87 6.35 1.19
N GLY A 88 -42.10 6.86 2.40
CA GLY A 88 -41.08 6.85 3.46
C GLY A 88 -40.56 5.44 3.79
N LYS A 89 -41.35 4.38 3.57
CA LYS A 89 -40.91 2.99 3.76
C LYS A 89 -39.79 2.60 2.78
N ILE A 90 -39.93 2.96 1.50
CA ILE A 90 -38.94 2.64 0.47
C ILE A 90 -37.72 3.54 0.63
N GLU A 91 -37.93 4.81 0.93
CA GLU A 91 -36.84 5.75 1.22
C GLU A 91 -35.96 5.28 2.39
N THR A 92 -36.59 4.83 3.49
CA THR A 92 -35.86 4.32 4.65
C THR A 92 -35.01 3.09 4.32
N VAL A 93 -35.53 2.16 3.52
CA VAL A 93 -34.77 0.95 3.13
C VAL A 93 -33.63 1.31 2.18
N MET A 94 -33.89 2.18 1.19
CA MET A 94 -32.90 2.60 0.20
C MET A 94 -31.73 3.37 0.82
N TRP A 95 -31.96 4.15 1.87
CA TRP A 95 -30.89 4.81 2.63
C TRP A 95 -30.27 3.90 3.69
N GLY A 96 -31.10 3.16 4.43
CA GLY A 96 -30.66 2.35 5.56
C GLY A 96 -29.71 1.22 5.16
N VAL A 97 -30.02 0.49 4.07
CA VAL A 97 -29.20 -0.66 3.65
C VAL A 97 -27.77 -0.24 3.25
N PRO A 98 -27.54 0.78 2.39
CA PRO A 98 -26.20 1.25 2.08
C PRO A 98 -25.45 1.79 3.30
N ILE A 99 -26.12 2.54 4.20
CA ILE A 99 -25.47 3.07 5.41
C ILE A 99 -24.94 1.93 6.29
N VAL A 100 -25.75 0.90 6.54
CA VAL A 100 -25.33 -0.25 7.35
C VAL A 100 -24.14 -0.99 6.73
N VAL A 101 -24.15 -1.21 5.41
CA VAL A 101 -23.05 -1.89 4.72
C VAL A 101 -21.77 -1.06 4.76
N ILE A 102 -21.86 0.25 4.54
CA ILE A 102 -20.71 1.15 4.65
C ILE A 102 -20.15 1.17 6.07
N LEU A 103 -21.00 1.16 7.11
CA LEU A 103 -20.54 1.07 8.50
C LEU A 103 -19.75 -0.22 8.77
N ILE A 104 -20.22 -1.36 8.27
CA ILE A 104 -19.52 -2.64 8.42
C ILE A 104 -18.15 -2.60 7.72
N ILE A 105 -18.11 -2.10 6.47
CA ILE A 105 -16.85 -1.98 5.71
C ILE A 105 -15.89 -0.99 6.37
N ALA A 106 -16.39 0.13 6.93
CA ALA A 106 -15.57 1.12 7.60
C ALA A 106 -14.88 0.52 8.85
N ILE A 107 -15.62 -0.24 9.67
CA ILE A 107 -15.07 -0.91 10.86
C ILE A 107 -14.02 -1.94 10.46
N LEU A 108 -14.33 -2.80 9.48
CA LEU A 108 -13.38 -3.80 9.01
C LEU A 108 -12.13 -3.15 8.43
N THR A 109 -12.29 -2.16 7.56
CA THR A 109 -11.16 -1.41 6.97
C THR A 109 -10.29 -0.79 8.05
N SER A 110 -10.88 -0.15 9.07
CA SER A 110 -10.09 0.44 10.17
C SER A 110 -9.25 -0.60 10.91
N ILE A 111 -9.81 -1.76 11.23
CA ILE A 111 -9.09 -2.86 11.90
C ILE A 111 -7.93 -3.36 11.03
N TYR A 112 -8.19 -3.64 9.75
CA TYR A 112 -7.18 -4.16 8.84
C TYR A 112 -6.09 -3.12 8.52
N THR A 113 -6.42 -1.83 8.42
CA THR A 113 -5.44 -0.77 8.22
C THR A 113 -4.44 -0.69 9.38
N HIS A 114 -4.92 -0.80 10.63
CA HIS A 114 -4.01 -0.80 11.78
C HIS A 114 -3.23 -2.10 11.93
N LYS A 115 -3.81 -3.24 11.52
CA LYS A 115 -3.16 -4.54 11.59
C LYS A 115 -2.09 -4.72 10.52
N LEU A 116 -2.34 -4.24 9.30
CA LEU A 116 -1.47 -4.40 8.12
C LEU A 116 -0.63 -3.15 7.85
N GLU A 117 -0.31 -2.40 8.89
CA GLU A 117 0.54 -1.22 8.76
C GLU A 117 1.94 -1.63 8.31
N PRO A 118 2.46 -1.12 7.17
CA PRO A 118 3.70 -1.61 6.56
C PRO A 118 4.92 -1.56 7.48
N SER A 119 4.98 -0.56 8.37
CA SER A 119 6.11 -0.36 9.28
C SER A 119 6.10 -1.29 10.49
N LYS A 120 5.01 -2.01 10.76
CA LYS A 120 4.94 -2.91 11.93
C LYS A 120 5.71 -4.20 11.65
N PRO A 121 6.63 -4.59 12.55
CA PRO A 121 7.29 -5.90 12.47
C PRO A 121 6.25 -7.02 12.46
N LEU A 122 6.53 -8.06 11.68
CA LEU A 122 5.72 -9.27 11.69
C LEU A 122 6.16 -10.14 12.87
N GLU A 123 5.19 -10.76 13.56
CA GLU A 123 5.47 -11.73 14.62
C GLU A 123 5.98 -13.02 13.97
N SER A 124 7.25 -13.37 14.22
CA SER A 124 7.85 -14.65 13.86
C SER A 124 8.86 -15.06 14.93
N GLU A 125 9.19 -16.35 14.98
CA GLU A 125 10.24 -16.90 15.87
C GLU A 125 11.65 -16.60 15.34
N ALA A 126 11.78 -16.26 14.05
CA ALA A 126 13.04 -15.92 13.40
C ALA A 126 13.33 -14.41 13.42
N ASP A 127 14.61 -14.05 13.55
CA ASP A 127 15.06 -12.66 13.46
C ASP A 127 14.83 -12.09 12.05
N ALA A 128 14.33 -10.87 12.00
CA ALA A 128 13.99 -10.23 10.73
C ALA A 128 15.26 -9.86 9.93
N ILE A 129 15.26 -10.17 8.63
CA ILE A 129 16.35 -9.77 7.72
C ILE A 129 16.07 -8.37 7.20
N THR A 130 17.06 -7.48 7.29
CA THR A 130 16.95 -6.13 6.72
C THR A 130 17.43 -6.12 5.28
N ILE A 131 16.60 -5.63 4.36
CA ILE A 131 16.98 -5.39 2.96
C ILE A 131 16.71 -3.92 2.63
N GLU A 132 17.74 -3.23 2.17
CA GLU A 132 17.64 -1.85 1.72
C GLU A 132 17.41 -1.84 0.21
N VAL A 133 16.39 -1.12 -0.23
CA VAL A 133 15.96 -1.05 -1.62
C VAL A 133 16.07 0.39 -2.09
N THR A 134 16.85 0.59 -3.14
CA THR A 134 16.96 1.88 -3.82
C THR A 134 16.34 1.76 -5.21
N ALA A 135 15.31 2.57 -5.45
CA ALA A 135 14.79 2.78 -6.80
C ALA A 135 15.74 3.70 -7.58
N LEU A 136 16.38 3.15 -8.61
CA LEU A 136 17.15 3.90 -9.61
C LEU A 136 16.30 4.10 -10.87
N ASP A 137 16.79 4.85 -11.85
CA ASP A 137 16.09 5.03 -13.12
C ASP A 137 15.96 3.67 -13.85
N TRP A 138 14.76 3.10 -13.80
CA TRP A 138 14.35 1.81 -14.40
C TRP A 138 15.13 0.57 -13.91
N LYS A 139 15.71 0.64 -12.71
CA LYS A 139 16.49 -0.43 -12.08
C LYS A 139 16.19 -0.48 -10.58
N TRP A 140 16.23 -1.67 -10.00
CA TRP A 140 16.10 -1.88 -8.56
C TRP A 140 17.42 -2.35 -7.98
N LEU A 141 17.99 -1.57 -7.07
CA LEU A 141 19.18 -1.95 -6.30
C LEU A 141 18.74 -2.45 -4.93
N PHE A 142 19.20 -3.63 -4.55
CA PHE A 142 18.98 -4.23 -3.25
C PHE A 142 20.32 -4.36 -2.54
N THR A 143 20.41 -3.86 -1.31
CA THR A 143 21.60 -3.94 -0.45
C THR A 143 21.25 -4.69 0.82
N TYR A 144 22.14 -5.60 1.21
CA TYR A 144 21.98 -6.45 2.39
C TYR A 144 23.02 -6.01 3.43
N PRO A 145 22.69 -5.11 4.37
CA PRO A 145 23.66 -4.58 5.33
C PRO A 145 24.31 -5.66 6.20
N ASP A 146 23.53 -6.65 6.66
CA ASP A 146 24.04 -7.70 7.55
C ASP A 146 24.95 -8.69 6.81
N GLN A 147 24.61 -9.01 5.56
CA GLN A 147 25.37 -9.92 4.72
C GLN A 147 26.51 -9.21 3.98
N GLY A 148 26.45 -7.89 3.78
CA GLY A 148 27.44 -7.11 3.05
C GLY A 148 27.45 -7.36 1.53
N ILE A 149 26.32 -7.74 0.92
CA ILE A 149 26.20 -7.98 -0.53
C ILE A 149 25.18 -7.02 -1.16
N ALA A 150 25.23 -6.86 -2.49
CA ALA A 150 24.24 -6.07 -3.22
C ALA A 150 23.82 -6.76 -4.52
N THR A 151 22.60 -6.53 -4.96
CA THR A 151 22.03 -7.15 -6.17
C THR A 151 21.16 -6.16 -6.94
N VAL A 152 21.06 -6.35 -8.26
CA VAL A 152 20.26 -5.50 -9.15
C VAL A 152 19.20 -6.33 -9.86
N ASN A 153 17.95 -5.85 -9.82
CA ASN A 153 16.75 -6.48 -10.39
C ASN A 153 16.48 -7.92 -9.89
N TYR A 154 17.11 -8.31 -8.79
CA TYR A 154 16.97 -9.62 -8.15
C TYR A 154 17.12 -9.47 -6.65
N VAL A 155 16.25 -10.11 -5.88
CA VAL A 155 16.33 -10.18 -4.41
C VAL A 155 16.05 -11.62 -4.00
N GLN A 156 16.79 -12.14 -3.02
CA GLN A 156 16.58 -13.47 -2.48
C GLN A 156 16.53 -13.38 -0.97
N PHE A 157 15.61 -14.13 -0.35
CA PHE A 157 15.44 -14.17 1.09
C PHE A 157 14.88 -15.54 1.50
N PRO A 158 15.05 -15.95 2.77
CA PRO A 158 14.47 -17.20 3.27
C PRO A 158 12.94 -17.13 3.40
N GLU A 159 12.27 -18.26 3.18
CA GLU A 159 10.86 -18.47 3.49
C GLU A 159 10.61 -18.46 5.01
N ASP A 160 9.38 -18.14 5.44
CA ASP A 160 8.95 -18.07 6.85
C ASP A 160 9.74 -17.11 7.77
N VAL A 161 10.58 -16.25 7.18
CA VAL A 161 11.36 -15.23 7.88
C VAL A 161 10.83 -13.83 7.52
N PRO A 162 10.55 -12.96 8.50
CA PRO A 162 10.20 -11.58 8.23
C PRO A 162 11.33 -10.84 7.52
N VAL A 163 10.99 -10.17 6.42
CA VAL A 163 11.91 -9.30 5.68
C VAL A 163 11.49 -7.85 5.88
N HIS A 164 12.38 -7.08 6.51
CA HIS A 164 12.21 -5.66 6.73
C HIS A 164 12.86 -4.88 5.59
N PHE A 165 12.04 -4.42 4.65
CA PHE A 165 12.46 -3.58 3.54
C PHE A 165 12.52 -2.11 3.95
N LYS A 166 13.70 -1.51 3.80
CA LYS A 166 13.88 -0.05 3.84
C LYS A 166 13.92 0.47 2.41
N LEU A 167 13.04 1.38 2.06
CA LEU A 167 12.81 1.80 0.68
C LEU A 167 13.20 3.27 0.51
N THR A 168 14.00 3.58 -0.50
CA THR A 168 14.36 4.95 -0.92
C THR A 168 14.42 5.05 -2.43
N ALA A 169 14.57 6.27 -2.98
CA ALA A 169 14.76 6.48 -4.41
C ALA A 169 15.92 7.45 -4.70
N ASP A 170 16.79 7.07 -5.64
CA ASP A 170 17.82 7.95 -6.25
C ASP A 170 17.40 8.37 -7.68
N ALA A 171 16.08 8.37 -7.92
CA ALA A 171 15.40 8.59 -9.19
C ALA A 171 13.99 9.15 -8.90
N PRO A 172 13.16 9.48 -9.91
CA PRO A 172 11.78 9.88 -9.68
C PRO A 172 11.01 8.87 -8.81
N MET A 173 10.05 9.38 -8.02
CA MET A 173 9.24 8.58 -7.12
C MET A 173 8.69 7.31 -7.79
N ASN A 174 8.87 6.17 -7.14
CA ASN A 174 8.35 4.89 -7.60
C ASN A 174 7.49 4.22 -6.51
N SER A 175 6.99 3.02 -6.79
CA SER A 175 6.21 2.20 -5.87
C SER A 175 6.76 0.78 -5.93
N PHE A 176 7.37 0.32 -4.85
CA PHE A 176 7.87 -1.04 -4.73
C PHE A 176 6.71 -1.99 -4.47
N TRP A 177 6.53 -2.98 -5.34
CA TRP A 177 5.41 -3.91 -5.23
C TRP A 177 5.77 -5.34 -5.62
N ILE A 178 5.48 -6.27 -4.71
CA ILE A 178 5.50 -7.72 -4.95
C ILE A 178 4.07 -8.25 -4.75
N PRO A 179 3.27 -8.41 -5.82
CA PRO A 179 1.82 -8.65 -5.72
C PRO A 179 1.41 -9.87 -4.90
N GLN A 180 2.21 -10.94 -4.91
CA GLN A 180 1.89 -12.19 -4.21
C GLN A 180 2.25 -12.15 -2.71
N LEU A 181 3.13 -11.23 -2.29
CA LEU A 181 3.61 -11.16 -0.90
C LEU A 181 2.86 -10.12 -0.08
N GLY A 182 2.47 -8.99 -0.68
CA GLY A 182 1.64 -8.02 0.02
C GLY A 182 1.42 -6.70 -0.70
N GLY A 183 1.25 -5.66 0.13
CA GLY A 183 0.98 -4.30 -0.33
C GLY A 183 2.17 -3.65 -1.02
N GLN A 184 1.89 -2.54 -1.68
CA GLN A 184 2.92 -1.68 -2.28
C GLN A 184 3.24 -0.50 -1.35
N VAL A 185 4.48 -0.02 -1.39
CA VAL A 185 4.91 1.18 -0.67
C VAL A 185 5.75 2.06 -1.59
N TYR A 186 5.52 3.37 -1.50
CA TYR A 186 6.24 4.33 -2.31
C TYR A 186 7.72 4.42 -1.93
N THR A 187 8.58 4.54 -2.94
CA THR A 187 9.99 4.86 -2.80
C THR A 187 10.16 6.33 -3.17
N MET A 188 10.62 7.14 -2.22
CA MET A 188 10.74 8.59 -2.37
C MET A 188 12.18 9.02 -2.17
N SER A 189 12.64 10.00 -2.96
CA SER A 189 13.93 10.62 -2.75
C SER A 189 13.90 11.49 -1.50
N GLY A 190 14.92 11.35 -0.65
CA GLY A 190 15.02 12.13 0.60
C GLY A 190 14.34 11.51 1.81
N MET A 191 13.75 10.31 1.71
CA MET A 191 13.04 9.65 2.81
C MET A 191 13.24 8.14 2.77
N ALA A 192 13.36 7.51 3.94
CA ALA A 192 13.35 6.06 4.08
C ALA A 192 11.96 5.58 4.51
N MET A 193 11.32 4.76 3.67
CA MET A 193 10.04 4.12 4.00
C MET A 193 10.29 2.68 4.47
N HIS A 194 9.38 2.16 5.29
CA HIS A 194 9.50 0.83 5.86
C HIS A 194 8.38 -0.07 5.35
N LEU A 195 8.72 -1.32 5.01
CA LEU A 195 7.77 -2.33 4.58
C LEU A 195 8.21 -3.69 5.11
N ASN A 196 7.37 -4.34 5.90
CA ASN A 196 7.58 -5.70 6.36
C ASN A 196 6.76 -6.68 5.51
N LEU A 197 7.43 -7.69 4.95
CA LEU A 197 6.80 -8.78 4.20
C LEU A 197 7.39 -10.11 4.65
N MET A 198 6.69 -11.20 4.34
CA MET A 198 7.13 -12.57 4.58
C MET A 198 6.53 -13.45 3.48
N ALA A 199 7.31 -14.41 2.98
CA ALA A 199 6.83 -15.45 2.08
C ALA A 199 6.55 -16.72 2.88
N ASP A 200 5.38 -17.31 2.66
CA ASP A 200 4.92 -18.51 3.36
C ASP A 200 5.42 -19.80 2.65
N GLU A 201 5.80 -19.70 1.38
CA GLU A 201 6.26 -20.83 0.55
C GLU A 201 7.53 -20.46 -0.23
N PRO A 202 8.32 -21.43 -0.71
CA PRO A 202 9.49 -21.16 -1.52
C PRO A 202 9.06 -20.98 -2.98
N GLY A 203 9.61 -19.97 -3.66
CA GLY A 203 9.19 -19.65 -5.01
C GLY A 203 9.85 -18.41 -5.61
N GLU A 204 9.56 -18.16 -6.89
CA GLU A 204 9.94 -16.92 -7.57
C GLU A 204 8.71 -16.03 -7.75
N TYR A 205 8.80 -14.83 -7.18
CA TYR A 205 7.74 -13.84 -7.13
C TYR A 205 8.11 -12.63 -7.99
N PRO A 206 7.37 -12.37 -9.09
CA PRO A 206 7.65 -11.21 -9.93
C PRO A 206 7.27 -9.92 -9.20
N GLY A 207 8.25 -9.05 -8.98
CA GLY A 207 8.08 -7.71 -8.44
C GLY A 207 8.16 -6.65 -9.54
N LYS A 208 7.55 -5.49 -9.31
CA LYS A 208 7.55 -4.38 -10.27
C LYS A 208 7.43 -3.01 -9.61
N GLY A 209 7.88 -2.00 -10.34
CA GLY A 209 7.46 -0.61 -10.09
C GLY A 209 5.99 -0.42 -10.44
N ALA A 210 5.21 0.19 -9.55
CA ALA A 210 3.78 0.47 -9.78
C ALA A 210 3.48 1.95 -10.08
N ASN A 211 4.46 2.85 -9.95
CA ASN A 211 4.32 4.26 -10.29
C ASN A 211 5.12 4.62 -11.54
N PHE A 212 4.50 5.34 -12.46
CA PHE A 212 5.15 5.78 -13.68
C PHE A 212 6.41 6.62 -13.39
N SER A 213 7.56 6.17 -13.90
CA SER A 213 8.87 6.79 -13.71
C SER A 213 9.57 7.16 -15.02
N GLY A 214 8.86 7.21 -16.14
CA GLY A 214 9.41 7.64 -17.45
C GLY A 214 9.35 6.58 -18.55
N GLU A 215 10.16 6.77 -19.60
CA GLU A 215 10.10 6.02 -20.87
C GLU A 215 10.19 4.51 -20.71
N HIS A 216 11.13 4.01 -19.90
CA HIS A 216 11.36 2.58 -19.72
C HIS A 216 10.69 2.00 -18.46
N PHE A 217 9.70 2.68 -17.89
CA PHE A 217 8.96 2.23 -16.70
C PHE A 217 8.45 0.78 -16.83
N GLY A 218 7.96 0.39 -18.02
CA GLY A 218 7.46 -0.97 -18.25
C GLY A 218 8.49 -2.08 -18.12
N LYS A 219 9.79 -1.75 -18.13
CA LYS A 219 10.89 -2.70 -17.94
C LYS A 219 11.38 -2.77 -16.49
N MET A 220 10.81 -1.97 -15.60
CA MET A 220 11.23 -1.88 -14.19
C MET A 220 10.65 -3.01 -13.34
N GLY A 221 10.99 -4.25 -13.73
CA GLY A 221 10.66 -5.48 -13.02
C GLY A 221 11.87 -6.05 -12.29
N PHE A 222 11.61 -6.81 -11.24
CA PHE A 222 12.61 -7.59 -10.53
C PHE A 222 12.03 -8.93 -10.11
N ILE A 223 12.89 -9.89 -9.76
CA ILE A 223 12.45 -11.18 -9.22
C ILE A 223 12.81 -11.26 -7.74
N ALA A 224 11.81 -11.49 -6.91
CA ALA A 224 11.98 -11.82 -5.50
C ALA A 224 11.91 -13.35 -5.33
N LYS A 225 12.98 -13.97 -4.84
CA LYS A 225 13.04 -15.42 -4.68
C LYS A 225 13.04 -15.78 -3.19
N ALA A 226 12.03 -16.53 -2.77
CA ALA A 226 12.01 -17.18 -1.46
C ALA A 226 12.68 -18.56 -1.57
N THR A 227 13.63 -18.85 -0.69
CA THR A 227 14.33 -20.14 -0.61
C THR A 227 14.36 -20.68 0.81
N SER A 228 14.86 -21.89 1.00
CA SER A 228 15.23 -22.35 2.34
C SER A 228 16.35 -21.47 2.93
N GLN A 229 16.48 -21.45 4.26
CA GLN A 229 17.57 -20.75 4.94
C GLN A 229 18.95 -21.27 4.47
N GLU A 230 19.09 -22.59 4.32
CA GLU A 230 20.34 -23.21 3.87
C GLU A 230 20.73 -22.75 2.45
N ASP A 231 19.76 -22.67 1.54
CA ASP A 231 20.01 -22.22 0.17
C ASP A 231 20.28 -20.71 0.09
N PHE A 232 19.68 -19.93 0.99
CA PHE A 232 19.98 -18.51 1.13
C PHE A 232 21.42 -18.30 1.59
N ASP A 233 21.85 -19.00 2.63
CA ASP A 233 23.21 -18.89 3.17
C ASP A 233 24.27 -19.29 2.14
N LYS A 234 24.04 -20.40 1.41
CA LYS A 234 24.89 -20.82 0.28
C LYS A 234 24.94 -19.76 -0.82
N TRP A 235 23.80 -19.19 -1.17
CA TRP A 235 23.72 -18.15 -2.20
C TRP A 235 24.51 -16.90 -1.79
N VAL A 236 24.40 -16.47 -0.52
CA VAL A 236 25.19 -15.35 0.00
C VAL A 236 26.69 -15.63 -0.08
N GLU A 237 27.12 -16.83 0.28
CA GLU A 237 28.52 -17.23 0.20
C GLU A 237 29.02 -17.25 -1.26
N ASP A 238 28.25 -17.81 -2.18
CA ASP A 238 28.57 -17.82 -3.61
C ASP A 238 28.71 -16.41 -4.18
N VAL A 239 27.80 -15.50 -3.83
CA VAL A 239 27.87 -14.09 -4.26
C VAL A 239 29.13 -13.41 -3.72
N LYS A 240 29.48 -13.65 -2.45
CA LYS A 240 30.71 -13.09 -1.86
C LYS A 240 31.97 -13.57 -2.56
N GLN A 241 32.00 -14.80 -3.05
CA GLN A 241 33.18 -15.39 -3.70
C GLN A 241 33.28 -15.09 -5.19
N SER A 242 32.14 -15.02 -5.90
CA SER A 242 32.10 -14.98 -7.37
C SER A 242 31.83 -13.60 -7.96
N SER A 243 31.24 -12.67 -7.19
CA SER A 243 30.81 -11.37 -7.70
C SER A 243 31.87 -10.27 -7.50
N PRO A 244 31.94 -9.28 -8.41
CA PRO A 244 32.77 -8.10 -8.21
C PRO A 244 32.25 -7.22 -7.06
N ALA A 245 33.11 -6.40 -6.47
CA ALA A 245 32.71 -5.38 -5.52
C ALA A 245 32.01 -4.21 -6.23
N LEU A 246 30.91 -3.70 -5.66
CA LEU A 246 30.31 -2.44 -6.09
C LEU A 246 31.15 -1.29 -5.54
N THR A 247 31.90 -0.63 -6.41
CA THR A 247 32.66 0.58 -6.06
C THR A 247 31.76 1.80 -6.11
N GLN A 248 32.19 2.93 -5.53
CA GLN A 248 31.46 4.19 -5.65
C GLN A 248 31.29 4.60 -7.12
N GLN A 249 32.34 4.46 -7.93
CA GLN A 249 32.26 4.71 -9.37
C GLN A 249 31.26 3.76 -10.05
N GLY A 250 31.27 2.47 -9.70
CA GLY A 250 30.31 1.51 -10.23
C GLY A 250 28.87 1.82 -9.83
N TYR A 251 28.65 2.41 -8.65
CA TYR A 251 27.35 2.92 -8.26
C TYR A 251 26.94 4.14 -9.10
N ASP A 252 27.84 5.09 -9.31
CA ASP A 252 27.54 6.30 -10.09
C ASP A 252 27.19 5.93 -11.55
N GLU A 253 27.91 4.98 -12.15
CA GLU A 253 27.60 4.39 -13.45
C GLU A 253 26.25 3.64 -13.44
N LEU A 254 25.95 2.90 -12.36
CA LEU A 254 24.67 2.21 -12.20
C LEU A 254 23.50 3.20 -12.04
N ALA A 255 23.72 4.36 -11.43
CA ALA A 255 22.73 5.41 -11.21
C ALA A 255 22.42 6.22 -12.47
N GLU A 256 23.27 6.18 -13.51
CA GLU A 256 22.97 6.80 -14.79
C GLU A 256 21.69 6.20 -15.42
N GLN A 257 21.00 7.01 -16.22
CA GLN A 257 19.76 6.59 -16.87
C GLN A 257 20.01 5.40 -17.81
N GLY A 258 19.30 4.31 -17.60
CA GLY A 258 19.41 3.14 -18.46
C GLY A 258 18.65 1.94 -17.94
N VAL A 259 18.49 0.93 -18.80
CA VAL A 259 17.86 -0.34 -18.43
C VAL A 259 18.93 -1.40 -18.28
N LEU A 260 18.79 -2.24 -17.26
CA LEU A 260 19.58 -3.46 -17.09
C LEU A 260 18.67 -4.66 -17.29
N ASP A 261 18.79 -5.31 -18.44
CA ASP A 261 18.01 -6.50 -18.77
C ASP A 261 18.56 -7.77 -18.06
N THR A 262 19.72 -7.68 -17.41
CA THR A 262 20.37 -8.79 -16.71
C THR A 262 20.35 -8.60 -15.19
N LYS A 263 20.24 -9.72 -14.46
CA LYS A 263 20.45 -9.77 -13.02
C LYS A 263 21.95 -9.58 -12.75
N VAL A 264 22.31 -8.67 -11.85
CA VAL A 264 23.71 -8.41 -11.47
C VAL A 264 23.83 -8.58 -9.96
N THR A 265 24.94 -9.17 -9.52
CA THR A 265 25.27 -9.40 -8.12
C THR A 265 26.63 -8.77 -7.81
N TYR A 266 26.79 -8.27 -6.58
CA TYR A 266 27.98 -7.63 -6.08
C TYR A 266 28.35 -8.20 -4.70
N SER A 267 29.63 -8.51 -4.49
CA SER A 267 30.15 -9.13 -3.27
C SER A 267 30.31 -8.16 -2.09
N SER A 268 30.31 -6.86 -2.37
CA SER A 268 30.35 -5.76 -1.41
C SER A 268 29.78 -4.50 -2.02
N PHE A 269 29.45 -3.53 -1.19
CA PHE A 269 29.01 -2.19 -1.59
C PHE A 269 29.59 -1.14 -0.65
N PRO A 270 29.62 0.15 -1.04
CA PRO A 270 30.21 1.19 -0.21
C PRO A 270 29.46 1.36 1.12
N ASP A 271 30.18 1.47 2.22
CA ASP A 271 29.59 1.66 3.54
C ASP A 271 28.68 2.90 3.59
N GLY A 272 27.51 2.74 4.21
CA GLY A 272 26.53 3.82 4.37
C GLY A 272 25.92 4.33 3.05
N LEU A 273 25.95 3.54 1.97
CA LEU A 273 25.41 3.93 0.67
C LEU A 273 23.94 4.37 0.77
N PHE A 274 23.10 3.61 1.47
CA PHE A 274 21.68 3.92 1.63
C PHE A 274 21.47 5.28 2.33
N ASP A 275 22.15 5.52 3.45
CA ASP A 275 22.06 6.78 4.18
C ASP A 275 22.57 7.96 3.33
N ARG A 276 23.60 7.76 2.52
CA ARG A 276 24.06 8.80 1.58
C ARG A 276 22.99 9.11 0.55
N ILE A 277 22.32 8.12 -0.02
CA ILE A 277 21.25 8.31 -1.02
C ILE A 277 20.07 9.06 -0.41
N VAL A 278 19.63 8.65 0.80
CA VAL A 278 18.56 9.35 1.52
C VAL A 278 18.96 10.81 1.77
N ASN A 279 20.17 11.07 2.24
CA ASN A 279 20.61 12.43 2.59
C ASN A 279 20.97 13.31 1.38
N LYS A 280 21.28 12.71 0.22
CA LYS A 280 21.61 13.42 -1.05
C LYS A 280 20.56 14.47 -1.42
N TYR A 281 19.29 14.19 -1.14
CA TYR A 281 18.16 15.07 -1.45
C TYR A 281 17.66 15.88 -0.25
N ALA A 282 18.09 15.54 0.98
CA ALA A 282 17.69 16.25 2.20
C ALA A 282 18.36 17.63 2.32
N THR A 283 19.57 17.79 1.78
CA THR A 283 20.37 19.04 1.90
C THR A 283 19.88 20.21 1.04
N GLY A 284 18.68 20.12 0.45
CA GLY A 284 18.02 21.19 -0.30
C GLY A 284 17.31 22.25 0.55
N THR A 285 17.25 22.08 1.88
CA THR A 285 16.85 23.14 2.82
C THR A 285 18.05 23.53 3.66
N GLY A 286 18.38 24.82 3.65
CA GLY A 286 19.71 25.33 3.96
C GLY A 286 20.25 25.05 5.37
N SER A 287 21.57 25.21 5.45
CA SER A 287 22.40 25.30 6.65
C SER A 287 22.60 24.01 7.45
N GLY A 288 23.87 23.61 7.53
CA GLY A 288 24.32 22.48 8.32
C GLY A 288 23.97 22.61 9.79
N HIS A 289 23.28 21.61 10.31
CA HIS A 289 23.30 21.27 11.71
C HIS A 289 23.69 19.80 11.85
N GLN A 290 24.95 19.64 12.22
CA GLN A 290 25.61 18.42 12.61
C GLN A 290 24.93 17.94 13.91
N HIS A 291 24.04 16.93 13.82
CA HIS A 291 23.53 16.29 15.02
C HIS A 291 24.59 15.30 15.52
N GLY A 292 25.33 15.74 16.54
CA GLY A 292 26.32 14.94 17.25
C GLY A 292 25.70 13.72 17.91
N SER A 293 26.39 12.60 17.77
CA SER A 293 26.21 11.41 18.59
C SER A 293 26.45 11.77 20.05
N SER A 294 25.49 11.47 20.92
CA SER A 294 25.75 11.33 22.36
C SER A 294 25.49 9.89 22.74
N ALA A 295 26.57 9.12 22.73
CA ALA A 295 26.71 7.99 23.62
C ALA A 295 26.92 8.57 25.03
N ALA A 296 26.05 8.22 25.97
CA ALA A 296 26.29 8.40 27.40
C ALA A 296 25.73 7.18 28.13
N ASP A 297 26.68 6.32 28.47
CA ASP A 297 26.63 5.29 29.50
C ASP A 297 26.52 5.92 30.90
N SER A 298 26.23 5.07 31.90
CA SER A 298 26.02 5.27 33.35
C SER A 298 24.56 5.57 33.75
N GLY A 299 23.94 4.86 34.69
CA GLY A 299 24.45 4.01 35.77
C GLY A 299 23.67 4.38 37.05
N GLU A 300 23.08 3.39 37.72
CA GLU A 300 22.24 3.50 38.92
C GLU A 300 22.77 4.42 40.04
N ALA A 301 21.84 5.14 40.71
CA ALA A 301 21.71 5.14 42.17
C ALA A 301 20.41 5.86 42.62
N ALA A 302 19.78 5.26 43.63
CA ALA A 302 18.57 5.69 44.34
C ALA A 302 18.79 6.94 45.22
N ASP A 303 17.71 7.61 45.64
CA ASP A 303 17.14 7.50 47.00
C ASP A 303 16.24 8.72 47.41
N GLU A 304 15.19 8.41 48.18
CA GLU A 304 14.25 9.22 49.02
C GLU A 304 13.63 10.52 48.46
N GLY A 305 12.32 10.79 48.50
CA GLY A 305 11.34 10.58 49.56
C GLY A 305 10.97 11.94 50.19
N MET A 306 9.77 12.50 49.92
CA MET A 306 9.00 13.31 50.88
C MET A 306 7.64 13.77 50.34
N ASP A 307 6.66 13.66 51.22
CA ASP A 307 5.25 14.05 51.13
C ASP A 307 4.96 15.55 50.90
N GLY A 308 3.80 15.82 50.27
CA GLY A 308 2.78 16.69 50.88
C GLY A 308 2.72 18.18 50.51
N MET A 309 1.47 18.62 50.29
CA MET A 309 0.90 19.98 50.45
C MET A 309 0.82 20.93 49.23
N ASP A 310 -0.32 20.80 48.54
CA ASP A 310 -1.39 21.77 48.31
C ASP A 310 -1.20 23.31 48.48
N MET A 311 -1.76 24.02 47.48
CA MET A 311 -2.22 25.42 47.34
C MET A 311 -1.59 26.56 48.16
N THR A 312 -1.16 27.63 47.49
CA THR A 312 -1.78 29.00 47.49
C THR A 312 -0.76 30.09 47.14
N SER A 313 -0.92 30.74 45.98
CA SER A 313 -0.72 32.20 45.81
C SER A 313 -1.06 32.62 44.37
N MET A 314 -2.35 32.89 44.14
CA MET A 314 -2.78 33.83 43.13
C MET A 314 -2.51 35.25 43.67
N ASP A 315 -1.75 36.05 42.93
CA ASP A 315 -1.75 37.51 43.09
C ASP A 315 -2.23 38.14 41.77
N MET A 316 -3.32 38.90 41.91
CA MET A 316 -3.88 39.77 40.90
C MET A 316 -3.34 41.18 41.13
N SER A 317 -2.87 41.84 40.07
CA SER A 317 -3.18 43.25 39.76
C SER A 317 -2.14 43.83 38.79
N SER A 318 -2.58 44.19 37.59
CA SER A 318 -2.40 45.55 37.03
C SER A 318 -3.23 45.65 35.76
N ALA A 319 -4.19 46.57 35.80
CA ALA A 319 -5.18 46.84 34.79
C ALA A 319 -4.83 48.10 33.98
N GLU A 320 -5.66 48.35 32.95
CA GLU A 320 -5.89 49.60 32.19
C GLU A 320 -4.96 49.82 30.98
N GLY A 321 -5.45 50.05 29.75
CA GLY A 321 -6.79 50.33 29.19
C GLY A 321 -6.73 50.13 27.65
N VAL A 322 -7.71 50.38 26.79
CA VAL A 322 -9.08 50.92 26.82
C VAL A 322 -9.63 50.67 25.40
N THR A 323 -10.85 50.13 25.34
CA THR A 323 -11.92 50.25 24.32
C THR A 323 -11.69 50.05 22.81
N ASP A 324 -12.58 49.21 22.27
CA ASP A 324 -13.54 49.46 21.18
C ASP A 324 -13.35 48.65 19.89
N ALA A 325 -14.37 47.83 19.57
CA ALA A 325 -14.82 47.41 18.23
C ALA A 325 -15.66 46.13 18.30
N ALA A 326 -16.88 46.25 18.80
CA ALA A 326 -17.96 45.32 18.47
C ALA A 326 -18.72 45.89 17.27
N GLN A 327 -18.41 45.45 16.04
CA GLN A 327 -19.29 45.52 14.85
C GLN A 327 -18.53 45.06 13.60
N ALA A 328 -18.77 43.81 13.17
CA ALA A 328 -18.64 43.38 11.77
C ALA A 328 -19.24 41.98 11.60
N SER A 329 -20.54 41.85 11.88
CA SER A 329 -21.36 40.74 11.40
C SER A 329 -22.19 41.23 10.20
N ASP A 330 -21.53 41.68 9.12
CA ASP A 330 -22.24 41.98 7.86
C ASP A 330 -21.27 42.15 6.68
N SER A 331 -20.70 41.06 6.16
CA SER A 331 -19.90 41.11 4.93
C SER A 331 -19.61 39.74 4.31
N ASN A 332 -20.66 38.93 4.08
CA ASN A 332 -20.53 37.84 3.09
C ASN A 332 -21.80 37.52 2.29
N GLN A 333 -22.69 38.51 2.14
CA GLN A 333 -23.80 38.47 1.18
C GLN A 333 -23.70 39.67 0.23
N GLN A 334 -22.70 39.69 -0.66
CA GLN A 334 -22.72 40.47 -1.91
C GLN A 334 -21.51 40.13 -2.78
N MET A 335 -21.53 38.94 -3.40
CA MET A 335 -20.78 38.67 -4.63
C MET A 335 -21.65 37.79 -5.52
N HIS A 336 -22.65 38.38 -6.16
CA HIS A 336 -23.22 37.91 -7.42
C HIS A 336 -24.21 38.96 -7.91
N GLN A 337 -23.70 40.02 -8.57
CA GLN A 337 -24.39 40.71 -9.65
C GLN A 337 -23.45 41.74 -10.29
N HIS A 338 -23.33 41.63 -11.62
CA HIS A 338 -22.70 42.55 -12.58
C HIS A 338 -21.16 42.56 -12.65
N ASP A 339 -20.60 41.71 -13.51
CA ASP A 339 -20.26 42.07 -14.90
C ASP A 339 -20.36 40.84 -15.82
#